data_AF-A0AAW0GEY4-F1
#
_entry.id   AF-A0AAW0GEY4-F1
#
_cell.length_a   1.000
_cell.length_b   1.000
_cell.length_c   1.000
_cell.angle_alpha   90.00
_cell.angle_beta   90.00
_cell.angle_gamma   90.00
#
_symmetry.space_group_name_H-M   'P 1'
#
loop_
_entity.id
_entity.type
_entity.pdbx_description
1 polymer ?
#
loop_
_entity_poly.entity_id
_entity_poly.type
_entity_poly.pdbx_seq_one_letter_code
_entity_poly.pdbx_strand_id
1 'polypeptide(L)'
;MQALRTVVRSFLQKRASVDTSLLRQGIDPSALRGLKPFYERKLPIWSRYTYTLVCINVLVTVSAAELTLRHWTKLEDLPEPSPNSPSGSTEPQEERKWVLRPLYHRLPLALVHLGIGYGIINLVLTSRARTVRRMWVIPPPETTPVSNPGLQATRHNLNNIKPTSPSLTQTQPHNPTQYSPKSQLIIQTAKHVPTQGRVSQIRACSLISGSAKDASDSLRLKIPGFQGMFTIGLNDVLIEGEKKDKREASEALYKLFGKRVKWVFNDAQ
;
A
#
# COMPACT_ATOMS: atom_id res chain seq x y z
N MET A 1 -6.53 9.45 -29.28
CA MET A 1 -6.94 8.17 -28.63
C MET A 1 -5.78 7.20 -28.36
N GLN A 2 -4.81 7.00 -29.28
CA GLN A 2 -3.70 6.05 -29.06
C GLN A 2 -2.76 6.44 -27.89
N ALA A 3 -2.39 7.72 -27.77
CA ALA A 3 -1.55 8.20 -26.65
C ALA A 3 -2.18 7.94 -25.27
N LEU A 4 -3.50 8.13 -25.13
CA LEU A 4 -4.23 7.86 -23.90
C LEU A 4 -4.21 6.35 -23.56
N ARG A 5 -4.36 5.48 -24.56
CA ARG A 5 -4.27 4.02 -24.37
C ARG A 5 -2.87 3.60 -23.92
N THR A 6 -1.81 4.21 -24.45
CA THR A 6 -0.41 3.92 -24.05
C THR A 6 -0.12 4.40 -22.63
N VAL A 7 -0.59 5.58 -22.25
CA VAL A 7 -0.47 6.10 -20.88
C VAL A 7 -1.25 5.22 -19.90
N VAL A 8 -2.48 4.85 -20.23
CA VAL A 8 -3.30 3.96 -19.40
C VAL A 8 -2.67 2.57 -19.29
N ARG A 9 -2.18 1.97 -20.39
CA ARG A 9 -1.48 0.68 -20.33
C ARG A 9 -0.21 0.74 -19.50
N SER A 10 0.64 1.74 -19.68
CA SER A 10 1.88 1.88 -18.88
C SER A 10 1.57 2.09 -17.38
N PHE A 11 0.50 2.83 -17.06
CA PHE A 11 0.06 3.06 -15.69
C PHE A 11 -0.54 1.81 -15.04
N LEU A 12 -1.37 1.06 -15.79
CA LEU A 12 -1.94 -0.22 -15.37
C LEU A 12 -0.86 -1.30 -15.22
N GLN A 13 0.09 -1.37 -16.14
CA GLN A 13 1.18 -2.36 -16.13
C GLN A 13 2.19 -2.09 -15.01
N LYS A 14 2.46 -0.82 -14.67
CA LYS A 14 3.22 -0.44 -13.47
C LYS A 14 2.48 -0.81 -12.17
N ARG A 15 1.14 -0.79 -12.14
CA ARG A 15 0.34 -1.21 -10.97
C ARG A 15 0.17 -2.74 -10.87
N ALA A 16 0.10 -3.45 -12.00
CA ALA A 16 -0.07 -4.90 -12.05
C ALA A 16 1.18 -5.70 -11.60
N SER A 17 2.34 -5.05 -11.50
CA SER A 17 3.57 -5.66 -10.99
C SER A 17 3.49 -6.02 -9.50
N VAL A 18 2.51 -5.51 -8.74
CA VAL A 18 2.70 -5.31 -7.29
C VAL A 18 2.43 -6.52 -6.37
N ASP A 19 1.72 -7.57 -6.81
CA ASP A 19 1.41 -8.72 -5.95
C ASP A 19 1.98 -10.02 -6.52
N THR A 20 3.32 -10.13 -6.56
CA THR A 20 3.95 -11.39 -6.96
C THR A 20 3.66 -12.47 -5.93
N SER A 21 3.06 -13.57 -6.40
CA SER A 21 3.02 -14.82 -5.64
C SER A 21 4.41 -15.16 -5.14
N LEU A 22 4.52 -15.59 -3.89
CA LEU A 22 5.80 -16.00 -3.30
C LEU A 22 6.42 -17.17 -4.08
N LEU A 23 5.58 -18.05 -4.63
CA LEU A 23 6.02 -19.16 -5.49
C LEU A 23 6.78 -18.66 -6.73
N ARG A 24 6.32 -17.57 -7.34
CA ARG A 24 7.03 -16.98 -8.49
C ARG A 24 8.37 -16.34 -8.12
N GLN A 25 8.55 -16.03 -6.83
CA GLN A 25 9.80 -15.54 -6.26
C GLN A 25 10.68 -16.70 -5.72
N GLY A 26 10.29 -17.95 -5.96
CA GLY A 26 11.04 -19.13 -5.52
C GLY A 26 10.82 -19.51 -4.06
N ILE A 27 9.81 -18.96 -3.40
CA ILE A 27 9.51 -19.22 -1.99
C ILE A 27 8.21 -20.00 -1.89
N ASP A 28 8.28 -21.20 -1.30
CA ASP A 28 7.10 -21.98 -1.00
C ASP A 28 6.31 -21.36 0.17
N PRO A 29 5.04 -20.93 -0.02
CA PRO A 29 4.21 -20.40 1.05
C PRO A 29 3.97 -21.41 2.18
N SER A 30 4.08 -22.72 1.90
CA SER A 30 3.91 -23.76 2.91
C SER A 30 5.04 -23.72 3.95
N ALA A 31 6.28 -23.50 3.51
CA ALA A 31 7.45 -23.37 4.38
C ALA A 31 7.32 -22.18 5.35
N LEU A 32 6.62 -21.11 4.93
CA LEU A 32 6.35 -19.95 5.80
C LEU A 32 5.31 -20.19 6.87
N ARG A 33 4.49 -21.24 6.77
CA ARG A 33 3.48 -21.54 7.80
C ARG A 33 4.10 -22.11 9.07
N GLY A 34 5.20 -22.84 8.95
CA GLY A 34 6.00 -23.32 10.09
C GLY A 34 6.90 -22.24 10.67
N LEU A 35 7.32 -21.27 9.85
CA LEU A 35 8.23 -20.21 10.26
C LEU A 35 7.51 -19.09 11.02
N LYS A 36 7.94 -18.86 12.26
CA LYS A 36 7.49 -17.74 13.07
C LYS A 36 7.88 -16.41 12.41
N PRO A 37 6.94 -15.48 12.17
CA PRO A 37 7.29 -14.18 11.62
C PRO A 37 8.17 -13.42 12.60
N PHE A 38 9.20 -12.74 12.10
CA PHE A 38 10.05 -11.86 12.89
C PHE A 38 9.25 -10.66 13.41
N TYR A 39 8.38 -10.10 12.57
CA TYR A 39 7.48 -9.02 12.95
C TYR A 39 6.08 -9.41 12.52
N GLU A 40 5.12 -9.26 13.42
CA GLU A 40 3.70 -9.39 13.14
C GLU A 40 2.91 -8.29 13.85
N ARG A 41 1.97 -7.69 13.13
CA ARG A 41 1.06 -6.69 13.69
C ARG A 41 -0.38 -6.99 13.30
N LYS A 42 -1.30 -6.76 14.23
CA LYS A 42 -2.74 -6.75 13.93
C LYS A 42 -3.05 -5.57 13.02
N LEU A 43 -3.79 -5.84 11.94
CA LEU A 43 -4.22 -4.81 11.01
C LEU A 43 -5.03 -3.73 11.73
N PRO A 44 -4.74 -2.43 11.50
CA PRO A 44 -5.52 -1.36 12.11
C PRO A 44 -6.97 -1.44 11.61
N ILE A 45 -7.93 -1.10 12.48
CA ILE A 45 -9.36 -1.31 12.22
C ILE A 45 -9.81 -0.66 10.90
N TRP A 46 -9.36 0.55 10.60
CA TRP A 46 -9.68 1.26 9.34
C TRP A 46 -9.29 0.46 8.09
N SER A 47 -8.24 -0.35 8.15
CA SER A 47 -7.77 -1.14 6.99
C SER A 47 -8.73 -2.28 6.64
N ARG A 48 -9.54 -2.74 7.60
CA ARG A 48 -10.60 -3.73 7.36
C ARG A 48 -11.73 -3.13 6.53
N TYR A 49 -12.05 -1.86 6.78
CA TYR A 49 -13.13 -1.12 6.13
C TYR A 49 -12.70 -0.36 4.88
N THR A 50 -11.46 -0.53 4.39
CA THR A 50 -10.95 0.19 3.20
C THR A 50 -11.87 0.06 1.99
N TYR A 51 -12.36 -1.14 1.69
CA TYR A 51 -13.23 -1.34 0.52
C TYR A 51 -14.61 -0.71 0.73
N THR A 52 -15.17 -0.79 1.94
CA THR A 52 -16.40 -0.08 2.31
C THR A 52 -16.25 1.43 2.15
N LEU A 53 -15.16 2.01 2.66
CA LEU A 53 -14.85 3.43 2.51
C LEU A 53 -14.70 3.84 1.04
N VAL A 54 -14.07 2.99 0.23
CA VAL A 54 -13.98 3.21 -1.23
C VAL A 54 -15.37 3.19 -1.87
N CYS A 55 -16.23 2.23 -1.53
CA CYS A 55 -17.61 2.17 -2.03
C CYS A 55 -18.42 3.41 -1.64
N ILE A 56 -18.37 3.81 -0.37
CA ILE A 56 -19.05 5.02 0.13
C ILE A 56 -18.54 6.25 -0.63
N ASN A 57 -17.23 6.38 -0.80
CA ASN A 57 -16.65 7.50 -1.53
C ASN A 57 -17.11 7.54 -2.99
N VAL A 58 -17.19 6.38 -3.68
CA VAL A 58 -17.72 6.31 -5.04
C VAL A 58 -19.17 6.77 -5.08
N LEU A 59 -20.03 6.28 -4.18
CA LEU A 59 -21.44 6.68 -4.10
C LEU A 59 -21.58 8.19 -3.89
N VAL A 60 -20.93 8.74 -2.86
CA VAL A 60 -20.97 10.18 -2.55
C VAL A 60 -20.47 11.01 -3.73
N THR A 61 -19.37 10.59 -4.36
CA THR A 61 -18.77 11.32 -5.48
C THR A 61 -19.67 11.33 -6.73
N VAL A 62 -20.29 10.19 -7.06
CA VAL A 62 -21.23 10.08 -8.17
C VAL A 62 -22.50 10.88 -7.89
N SER A 63 -23.08 10.78 -6.69
CA SER A 63 -24.25 11.56 -6.30
C SER A 63 -23.99 13.06 -6.32
N ALA A 64 -22.82 13.51 -5.84
CA ALA A 64 -22.43 14.92 -5.91
C ALA A 64 -22.32 15.40 -7.36
N ALA A 65 -21.64 14.63 -8.23
CA ALA A 65 -21.52 14.97 -9.64
C ALA A 65 -22.89 15.02 -10.34
N GLU A 66 -23.79 14.07 -10.04
CA GLU A 66 -25.15 14.07 -10.56
C GLU A 66 -25.95 15.28 -10.05
N LEU A 67 -25.85 15.62 -8.77
CA LEU A 67 -26.50 16.80 -8.18
C LEU A 67 -25.99 18.09 -8.83
N THR A 68 -24.68 18.21 -9.07
CA THR A 68 -24.11 19.34 -9.80
C THR A 68 -24.65 19.43 -11.24
N LEU A 69 -24.77 18.29 -11.93
CA LEU A 69 -25.26 18.27 -13.30
C LEU A 69 -26.75 18.52 -13.39
N ARG A 70 -27.57 18.01 -12.47
CA ARG A 70 -29.05 18.04 -12.58
C ARG A 70 -29.74 19.11 -11.75
N HIS A 71 -29.10 19.61 -10.70
CA HIS A 71 -29.75 20.47 -9.70
C HIS A 71 -28.99 21.76 -9.42
N TRP A 72 -27.83 22.00 -10.04
CA TRP A 72 -27.14 23.28 -9.88
C TRP A 72 -27.80 24.38 -10.73
N THR A 73 -28.77 25.04 -10.11
CA THR A 73 -29.62 26.06 -10.72
C THR A 73 -29.13 27.48 -10.40
N LYS A 74 -29.68 28.45 -11.14
CA LYS A 74 -29.68 29.87 -10.81
C LYS A 74 -31.12 30.37 -10.84
N LEU A 75 -31.41 31.39 -10.05
CA LEU A 75 -32.66 32.12 -10.18
C LEU A 75 -32.59 32.92 -11.49
N GLU A 76 -33.62 32.84 -12.32
CA GLU A 76 -33.75 33.70 -13.49
C GLU A 76 -34.21 35.08 -13.02
N ASP A 77 -33.47 36.11 -13.43
CA ASP A 77 -33.86 37.49 -13.16
C ASP A 77 -35.11 37.78 -14.01
N LEU A 78 -36.13 38.35 -13.37
CA LEU A 78 -37.35 38.76 -14.07
C LEU A 78 -36.97 39.76 -15.17
N PRO A 79 -37.60 39.69 -16.35
CA PRO A 79 -37.40 40.71 -17.38
C PRO A 79 -37.69 42.07 -16.76
N GLU A 80 -36.76 43.02 -16.90
CA GLU A 80 -37.01 44.39 -16.46
C GLU A 80 -38.28 44.91 -17.15
N PRO A 81 -39.17 45.59 -16.40
CA PRO A 81 -40.44 46.02 -16.95
C PRO A 81 -40.19 46.89 -18.19
N SER A 82 -40.62 46.41 -19.35
CA SER A 82 -40.49 47.16 -20.59
C SER A 82 -41.23 48.51 -20.45
N PRO A 83 -40.60 49.64 -20.80
CA PRO A 83 -41.17 50.98 -20.59
C PRO A 83 -42.45 51.23 -21.41
N ASN A 84 -42.81 50.32 -22.31
CA ASN A 84 -44.01 50.42 -23.15
C ASN A 84 -45.16 49.50 -22.69
N SER A 85 -45.06 48.87 -21.51
CA SER A 85 -46.15 48.02 -21.02
C SER A 85 -47.31 48.88 -20.49
N PRO A 86 -48.55 48.69 -20.98
CA PRO A 86 -49.69 49.50 -20.59
C PRO A 86 -49.98 49.36 -19.09
N SER A 87 -49.99 50.50 -18.41
CA SER A 87 -50.27 50.63 -16.98
C SER A 87 -51.73 50.26 -16.71
N GLY A 88 -52.01 49.01 -16.39
CA GLY A 88 -53.38 48.58 -16.06
C GLY A 88 -53.65 47.08 -16.01
N SER A 89 -52.77 46.20 -16.48
CA SER A 89 -52.98 44.75 -16.31
C SER A 89 -52.42 44.26 -14.98
N THR A 90 -53.32 43.86 -14.07
CA THR A 90 -53.02 43.03 -12.91
C THR A 90 -52.64 41.62 -13.37
N GLU A 91 -51.47 41.46 -13.97
CA GLU A 91 -50.93 40.13 -14.25
C GLU A 91 -50.28 39.55 -12.98
N PRO A 92 -50.48 38.25 -12.71
CA PRO A 92 -49.89 37.59 -11.56
C PRO A 92 -48.38 37.70 -11.65
N GLN A 93 -47.73 38.20 -10.59
CA GLN A 93 -46.28 38.29 -10.49
C GLN A 93 -45.66 36.98 -10.98
N GLU A 94 -44.89 37.02 -12.08
CA GLU A 94 -44.18 35.86 -12.57
C GLU A 94 -43.35 35.27 -11.43
N GLU A 95 -43.73 34.08 -10.98
CA GLU A 95 -43.03 33.40 -9.90
C GLU A 95 -41.60 33.13 -10.34
N ARG A 96 -40.63 33.56 -9.52
CA ARG A 96 -39.20 33.42 -9.81
C ARG A 96 -38.87 31.98 -10.23
N LYS A 97 -38.45 31.81 -11.48
CA LYS A 97 -38.18 30.50 -12.07
C LYS A 97 -36.75 30.05 -11.80
N TRP A 98 -36.59 28.85 -11.25
CA TRP A 98 -35.28 28.22 -11.12
C TRP A 98 -34.89 27.57 -12.45
N VAL A 99 -33.80 28.06 -13.05
CA VAL A 99 -33.29 27.52 -14.32
C VAL A 99 -31.91 26.90 -14.11
N LEU A 100 -31.63 25.81 -14.82
CA LEU A 100 -30.33 25.17 -14.77
C LEU A 100 -29.24 26.10 -15.28
N ARG A 101 -28.09 26.13 -14.59
CA ARG A 101 -26.92 26.84 -15.09
C ARG A 101 -26.46 26.24 -16.43
N PRO A 102 -25.79 27.00 -17.31
CA PRO A 102 -25.26 26.45 -18.54
C PRO A 102 -24.35 25.23 -18.30
N LEU A 103 -24.36 24.27 -19.24
CA LEU A 103 -23.65 23.01 -19.08
C LEU A 103 -22.14 23.20 -18.89
N TYR A 104 -21.55 24.21 -19.55
CA TYR A 104 -20.12 24.51 -19.47
C TYR A 104 -19.65 24.98 -18.09
N HIS A 105 -20.57 25.45 -17.21
CA HIS A 105 -20.25 25.71 -15.80
C HIS A 105 -20.35 24.43 -14.96
N ARG A 106 -21.40 23.62 -15.19
CA ARG A 106 -21.69 22.41 -14.40
C ARG A 106 -20.67 21.30 -14.64
N LEU A 107 -20.28 21.08 -15.90
CA LEU A 107 -19.41 19.97 -16.29
C LEU A 107 -18.02 20.03 -15.62
N PRO A 108 -17.29 21.17 -15.63
CA PRO A 108 -16.03 21.27 -14.91
C PRO A 108 -16.16 21.01 -13.41
N LEU A 109 -17.20 21.54 -12.76
CA LEU A 109 -17.42 21.31 -11.32
C LEU A 109 -17.71 19.83 -11.01
N ALA A 110 -18.53 19.16 -11.83
CA ALA A 110 -18.76 17.73 -11.71
C ALA A 110 -17.46 16.92 -11.90
N LEU A 111 -16.60 17.31 -12.86
CA LEU A 111 -15.28 16.70 -13.04
C LEU A 111 -14.36 16.92 -11.84
N VAL A 112 -14.44 18.07 -11.15
CA VAL A 112 -13.70 18.31 -9.90
C VAL A 112 -14.14 17.33 -8.81
N HIS A 113 -15.44 17.11 -8.63
CA HIS A 113 -15.93 16.10 -7.68
C HIS A 113 -15.38 14.71 -8.00
N LEU A 114 -15.45 14.28 -9.26
CA LEU A 114 -14.89 12.99 -9.71
C LEU A 114 -13.38 12.91 -9.46
N GLY A 115 -12.64 13.98 -9.74
CA GLY A 115 -11.20 14.08 -9.51
C GLY A 115 -10.82 13.94 -8.05
N ILE A 116 -11.52 14.66 -7.15
CA ILE A 116 -11.32 14.57 -5.69
C ILE A 116 -11.62 13.15 -5.20
N GLY A 117 -12.78 12.59 -5.58
CA GLY A 117 -13.17 11.25 -5.18
C GLY A 117 -12.17 10.19 -5.64
N TYR A 118 -11.68 10.28 -6.88
CA TYR A 118 -10.62 9.41 -7.38
C TYR A 118 -9.31 9.58 -6.58
N GLY A 119 -8.92 10.80 -6.24
CA GLY A 119 -7.77 11.09 -5.40
C GLY A 119 -7.84 10.38 -4.04
N ILE A 120 -8.99 10.48 -3.35
CA ILE A 120 -9.23 9.85 -2.05
C ILE A 120 -9.12 8.32 -2.15
N ILE A 121 -9.73 7.70 -3.18
CA ILE A 121 -9.62 6.25 -3.41
C ILE A 121 -8.17 5.81 -3.53
N ASN A 122 -7.38 6.53 -4.33
CA ASN A 122 -5.97 6.21 -4.52
C ASN A 122 -5.17 6.39 -3.23
N LEU A 123 -5.44 7.43 -2.46
CA LEU A 123 -4.80 7.68 -1.17
C LEU A 123 -5.06 6.54 -0.19
N VAL A 124 -6.33 6.14 -0.02
CA VAL A 124 -6.76 5.08 0.90
C VAL A 124 -6.16 3.72 0.50
N LEU A 125 -6.24 3.36 -0.80
CA LEU A 125 -5.69 2.10 -1.30
C LEU A 125 -4.16 2.06 -1.20
N THR A 126 -3.48 3.17 -1.49
CA THR A 126 -2.00 3.26 -1.38
C THR A 126 -1.55 3.18 0.07
N SER A 127 -2.27 3.83 0.99
CA SER A 127 -2.00 3.75 2.43
C SER A 127 -2.10 2.30 2.92
N ARG A 128 -3.15 1.57 2.53
CA ARG A 128 -3.30 0.15 2.83
C ARG A 128 -2.17 -0.69 2.22
N ALA A 129 -1.81 -0.44 0.96
CA ALA A 129 -0.75 -1.18 0.27
C ALA A 129 0.64 -0.98 0.89
N ARG A 130 0.87 0.14 1.60
CA ARG A 130 2.16 0.46 2.26
C ARG A 130 2.24 0.02 3.72
N THR A 131 1.14 -0.38 4.35
CA THR A 131 1.14 -0.78 5.76
C THR A 131 1.66 -2.21 5.91
N VAL A 132 2.82 -2.38 6.55
CA VAL A 132 3.43 -3.70 6.81
C VAL A 132 2.67 -4.42 7.92
N ARG A 133 2.26 -5.66 7.63
CA ARG A 133 1.56 -6.54 8.57
C ARG A 133 2.48 -7.63 9.11
N ARG A 134 3.28 -8.26 8.25
CA ARG A 134 4.18 -9.36 8.65
C ARG A 134 5.52 -9.26 7.93
N MET A 135 6.59 -9.65 8.61
CA MET A 135 7.91 -9.82 8.01
C MET A 135 8.55 -11.13 8.45
N TRP A 136 9.22 -11.81 7.51
CA TRP A 136 10.02 -13.00 7.77
C TRP A 136 11.44 -12.77 7.29
N VAL A 137 12.39 -13.36 8.01
CA VAL A 137 13.79 -13.36 7.62
C VAL A 137 14.15 -14.79 7.27
N ILE A 138 14.57 -15.01 6.02
CA ILE A 138 15.01 -16.31 5.54
C ILE A 138 16.53 -16.29 5.44
N PRO A 139 17.23 -17.24 6.08
CA PRO A 139 18.67 -17.37 5.91
C PRO A 139 18.99 -17.67 4.44
N PRO A 140 20.15 -17.23 3.93
CA PRO A 140 20.56 -17.61 2.59
C PRO A 140 20.58 -19.14 2.47
N PRO A 141 20.26 -19.72 1.30
CA PRO A 141 20.46 -21.14 1.09
C PRO A 141 21.93 -21.44 1.38
N GLU A 142 22.18 -22.40 2.27
CA GLU A 142 23.53 -22.88 2.51
C GLU A 142 24.05 -23.42 1.19
N THR A 143 24.87 -22.64 0.50
CA THR A 143 25.70 -23.17 -0.57
C THR A 143 26.69 -24.09 0.12
N THR A 144 26.30 -25.35 0.32
CA THR A 144 27.23 -26.42 0.67
C THR A 144 28.41 -26.27 -0.28
N PRO A 145 29.61 -25.91 0.21
CA PRO A 145 30.78 -25.93 -0.65
C PRO A 145 30.93 -27.37 -1.09
N VAL A 146 30.81 -27.61 -2.39
CA VAL A 146 31.15 -28.89 -3.00
C VAL A 146 32.67 -28.99 -2.93
N SER A 147 33.21 -29.26 -1.74
CA SER A 147 34.61 -29.57 -1.53
C SER A 147 34.80 -31.06 -1.82
N ASN A 148 34.62 -31.46 -3.07
CA ASN A 148 35.14 -32.73 -3.58
C ASN A 148 35.84 -32.47 -4.93
N PRO A 149 37.08 -31.97 -4.93
CA PRO A 149 37.96 -32.08 -6.08
C PRO A 149 38.55 -33.50 -6.09
N GLY A 150 37.77 -34.50 -6.51
CA GLY A 150 38.26 -35.87 -6.46
C GLY A 150 37.27 -36.93 -6.93
N LEU A 151 37.08 -37.01 -8.24
CA LEU A 151 36.88 -38.19 -9.08
C LEU A 151 35.85 -37.94 -10.18
N GLN A 152 36.41 -37.96 -11.39
CA GLN A 152 35.72 -37.83 -12.66
C GLN A 152 34.82 -39.05 -12.94
N ALA A 153 33.86 -38.80 -13.84
CA ALA A 153 33.32 -39.74 -14.81
C ALA A 153 32.46 -40.90 -14.29
N THR A 154 31.14 -40.67 -14.25
CA THR A 154 30.21 -41.55 -14.97
C THR A 154 29.06 -40.69 -15.51
N ARG A 155 29.14 -40.35 -16.81
CA ARG A 155 27.99 -39.91 -17.60
C ARG A 155 26.98 -41.04 -17.59
N HIS A 156 25.79 -40.86 -17.02
CA HIS A 156 24.53 -41.36 -17.60
C HIS A 156 23.32 -40.88 -16.77
N ASN A 157 22.27 -40.49 -17.51
CA ASN A 157 20.87 -40.36 -17.11
C ASN A 157 20.38 -38.93 -16.74
N LEU A 158 19.75 -38.30 -17.73
CA LEU A 158 19.33 -36.89 -17.73
C LEU A 158 17.80 -36.69 -17.63
N ASN A 159 17.01 -37.70 -17.25
CA ASN A 159 15.56 -37.66 -17.48
C ASN A 159 14.67 -37.67 -16.22
N ASN A 160 15.17 -37.48 -15.00
CA ASN A 160 14.29 -37.55 -13.83
C ASN A 160 14.62 -36.62 -12.65
N ILE A 161 15.07 -35.39 -12.91
CA ILE A 161 15.25 -34.40 -11.83
C ILE A 161 13.90 -33.74 -11.54
N LYS A 162 13.13 -34.38 -10.66
CA LYS A 162 12.04 -33.73 -9.93
C LYS A 162 12.66 -32.56 -9.16
N PRO A 163 12.16 -31.32 -9.28
CA PRO A 163 12.69 -30.20 -8.51
C PRO A 163 12.40 -30.46 -7.03
N THR A 164 13.42 -30.92 -6.30
CA THR A 164 13.38 -31.04 -4.85
C THR A 164 13.38 -29.62 -4.29
N SER A 165 12.20 -29.16 -3.88
CA SER A 165 12.07 -27.90 -3.14
C SER A 165 13.03 -27.93 -1.94
N PRO A 166 13.79 -26.85 -1.69
CA PRO A 166 14.62 -26.77 -0.49
C PRO A 166 13.71 -26.80 0.73
N SER A 167 13.74 -27.92 1.45
CA SER A 167 13.06 -28.03 2.74
C SER A 167 13.81 -27.13 3.72
N LEU A 168 13.18 -26.04 4.14
CA LEU A 168 13.64 -25.20 5.24
C LEU A 168 13.49 -25.99 6.55
N THR A 169 14.46 -26.85 6.85
CA THR A 169 14.54 -27.52 8.15
C THR A 169 14.94 -26.46 9.19
N GLN A 170 13.98 -26.03 9.97
CA GLN A 170 14.10 -24.92 10.92
C GLN A 170 14.76 -25.40 12.21
N THR A 171 16.09 -25.29 12.30
CA THR A 171 16.82 -25.43 13.57
C THR A 171 16.76 -24.08 14.31
N GLN A 172 15.89 -23.95 15.31
CA GLN A 172 15.95 -22.86 16.32
C GLN A 172 17.00 -23.19 17.39
N PRO A 173 17.60 -22.22 18.12
CA PRO A 173 17.32 -20.79 18.20
C PRO A 173 18.52 -19.93 17.76
N HIS A 174 18.35 -19.15 16.69
CA HIS A 174 19.40 -18.23 16.26
C HIS A 174 19.46 -17.02 17.21
N ASN A 175 20.63 -16.83 17.82
CA ASN A 175 20.99 -15.61 18.53
C ASN A 175 20.76 -14.41 17.58
N PRO A 176 19.93 -13.40 17.93
CA PRO A 176 19.50 -12.30 17.05
C PRO A 176 20.62 -11.38 16.55
N THR A 177 21.88 -11.70 16.84
CA THR A 177 23.06 -10.90 16.54
C THR A 177 23.73 -11.25 15.20
N GLN A 178 23.26 -12.27 14.46
CA GLN A 178 23.99 -12.74 13.29
C GLN A 178 23.10 -13.13 12.09
N TYR A 179 22.26 -12.19 11.64
CA TYR A 179 21.66 -12.33 10.31
C TYR A 179 22.74 -12.17 9.24
N SER A 180 22.90 -13.20 8.40
CA SER A 180 23.88 -13.20 7.32
C SER A 180 23.59 -12.05 6.35
N PRO A 181 24.63 -11.41 5.76
CA PRO A 181 24.51 -10.46 4.66
C PRO A 181 23.50 -10.80 3.57
N LYS A 182 23.39 -12.11 3.29
CA LYS A 182 22.62 -12.65 2.18
C LYS A 182 21.20 -13.05 2.57
N SER A 183 20.79 -12.76 3.82
CA SER A 183 19.45 -13.09 4.29
C SER A 183 18.39 -12.33 3.48
N GLN A 184 17.33 -13.03 3.14
CA GLN A 184 16.19 -12.46 2.44
C GLN A 184 15.12 -12.03 3.46
N LEU A 185 14.50 -10.91 3.19
CA LEU A 185 13.40 -10.34 3.94
C LEU A 185 12.13 -10.50 3.09
N ILE A 186 11.14 -11.23 3.63
CA ILE A 186 9.80 -11.27 3.07
C ILE A 186 8.94 -10.24 3.79
N ILE A 187 8.21 -9.43 3.03
CA ILE A 187 7.31 -8.40 3.55
C ILE A 187 5.90 -8.67 3.05
N GLN A 188 4.97 -8.79 3.99
CA GLN A 188 3.54 -8.79 3.73
C GLN A 188 2.89 -7.51 4.23
N THR A 189 2.08 -6.90 3.37
CA THR A 189 1.34 -5.68 3.67
C THR A 189 -0.13 -6.01 3.92
N ALA A 190 -0.93 -5.01 4.32
CA ALA A 190 -2.37 -5.16 4.52
C ALA A 190 -3.16 -5.51 3.25
N LYS A 191 -2.55 -5.41 2.07
CA LYS A 191 -3.14 -5.79 0.79
C LYS A 191 -2.89 -7.28 0.47
N HIS A 192 -1.76 -7.84 0.89
CA HIS A 192 -1.37 -9.19 0.51
C HIS A 192 -2.27 -10.25 1.15
N VAL A 193 -2.63 -11.27 0.36
CA VAL A 193 -3.13 -12.56 0.87
C VAL A 193 -1.96 -13.43 1.35
N PRO A 194 -2.20 -14.51 2.13
CA PRO A 194 -1.12 -15.30 2.74
C PRO A 194 -0.06 -15.87 1.76
N THR A 195 -0.41 -16.08 0.50
CA THR A 195 0.48 -16.62 -0.55
C THR A 195 1.25 -15.53 -1.32
N GLN A 196 0.98 -14.26 -1.04
CA GLN A 196 1.61 -13.11 -1.67
C GLN A 196 2.60 -12.45 -0.73
N GLY A 197 3.55 -11.73 -1.29
CA GLY A 197 4.51 -10.98 -0.52
C GLY A 197 5.64 -10.47 -1.37
N ARG A 198 6.55 -9.75 -0.73
CA ARG A 198 7.73 -9.17 -1.38
C ARG A 198 8.99 -9.70 -0.77
N VAL A 199 9.84 -10.29 -1.62
CA VAL A 199 11.17 -10.75 -1.25
C VAL A 199 12.17 -9.67 -1.62
N SER A 200 13.00 -9.28 -0.68
CA SER A 200 14.14 -8.37 -0.90
C SER A 200 15.31 -8.81 -0.06
N GLN A 201 16.53 -8.48 -0.46
CA GLN A 201 17.68 -8.69 0.43
C GLN A 201 17.62 -7.70 1.59
N ILE A 202 17.83 -8.18 2.82
CA ILE A 202 17.71 -7.37 4.03
C ILE A 202 18.65 -6.16 4.00
N ARG A 203 19.89 -6.34 3.51
CA ARG A 203 20.91 -5.29 3.40
C ARG A 203 20.57 -4.20 2.40
N ALA A 204 19.78 -4.54 1.39
CA ALA A 204 19.38 -3.58 0.37
C ALA A 204 18.24 -2.69 0.87
N CYS A 205 17.52 -3.13 1.90
CA CYS A 205 16.47 -2.36 2.56
C CYS A 205 17.08 -1.36 3.57
N SER A 206 16.41 -0.22 3.74
CA SER A 206 16.79 0.76 4.75
C SER A 206 15.60 1.12 5.63
N LEU A 207 15.82 1.01 6.94
CA LEU A 207 14.89 1.48 7.95
C LEU A 207 15.19 2.95 8.30
N ILE A 208 14.14 3.75 8.40
CA ILE A 208 14.17 5.18 8.68
C ILE A 208 13.15 5.43 9.79
N SER A 209 13.45 6.36 10.70
CA SER A 209 12.46 6.81 11.69
C SER A 209 11.23 7.43 11.01
N GLY A 210 10.09 7.41 11.71
CA GLY A 210 8.89 8.13 11.29
C GLY A 210 9.12 9.64 11.18
N SER A 211 8.10 10.36 10.70
CA SER A 211 8.11 11.84 10.76
C SER A 211 8.17 12.30 12.22
N ALA A 212 8.64 13.50 12.52
CA ALA A 212 8.71 14.02 13.90
C ALA A 212 7.39 13.85 14.70
N LYS A 213 6.23 13.94 14.02
CA LYS A 213 4.91 13.71 14.62
C LYS A 213 4.58 12.23 14.91
N ASP A 214 5.19 11.30 14.18
CA ASP A 214 4.88 9.86 14.22
C ASP A 214 6.11 9.00 14.60
N ALA A 215 7.21 9.61 15.03
CA ALA A 215 8.51 8.95 15.19
C ALA A 215 8.48 7.88 16.28
N SER A 216 7.63 8.06 17.29
CA SER A 216 7.42 7.10 18.38
C SER A 216 6.51 5.92 18.00
N ASP A 217 5.65 6.09 16.99
CA ASP A 217 4.58 5.15 16.67
C ASP A 217 4.85 4.32 15.43
N SER A 218 5.76 4.77 14.56
CA SER A 218 6.02 4.11 13.29
C SER A 218 7.45 4.29 12.77
N LEU A 219 7.90 3.27 12.03
CA LEU A 219 9.12 3.28 11.24
C LEU A 219 8.77 3.20 9.76
N ARG A 220 9.68 3.69 8.92
CA ARG A 220 9.56 3.65 7.45
C ARG A 220 10.61 2.75 6.86
N LEU A 221 10.18 1.77 6.07
CA LEU A 221 11.04 0.84 5.35
C LEU A 221 11.11 1.22 3.87
N LYS A 222 12.30 1.53 3.39
CA LYS A 222 12.59 1.77 1.97
C LYS A 222 13.17 0.50 1.36
N ILE A 223 12.50 0.00 0.32
CA ILE A 223 12.91 -1.17 -0.46
C ILE A 223 13.42 -0.69 -1.82
N PRO A 224 14.58 -1.16 -2.31
CA PRO A 224 15.11 -0.76 -3.61
C PRO A 224 14.16 -1.21 -4.73
N GLY A 225 14.06 -0.40 -5.78
CA GLY A 225 13.16 -0.66 -6.91
C GLY A 225 11.68 -0.34 -6.65
N PHE A 226 11.31 0.09 -5.45
CA PHE A 226 9.93 0.47 -5.11
C PHE A 226 9.77 1.98 -4.93
N GLN A 227 8.66 2.51 -5.46
CA GLN A 227 8.30 3.91 -5.27
C GLN A 227 7.57 4.12 -3.94
N GLY A 228 8.23 4.85 -3.04
CA GLY A 228 7.73 5.21 -1.73
C GLY A 228 8.33 4.37 -0.61
N MET A 229 7.76 4.51 0.58
CA MET A 229 8.19 3.81 1.78
C MET A 229 7.02 3.00 2.35
N PHE A 230 7.33 1.86 2.94
CA PHE A 230 6.38 1.06 3.68
C PHE A 230 6.36 1.54 5.13
N THR A 231 5.19 1.60 5.73
CA THR A 231 5.01 2.00 7.12
C THR A 231 4.93 0.75 7.99
N ILE A 232 5.83 0.65 8.96
CA ILE A 232 5.86 -0.37 10.01
C ILE A 232 5.34 0.32 11.27
N GLY A 233 4.24 -0.16 11.86
CA GLY A 233 3.77 0.42 13.11
C GLY A 233 4.32 -0.33 14.31
N LEU A 234 4.55 0.40 15.40
CA LEU A 234 5.14 -0.15 16.62
C LEU A 234 4.08 -0.51 17.67
N ASN A 235 2.82 -0.10 17.46
CA ASN A 235 1.72 -0.37 18.39
C ASN A 235 1.17 -1.81 18.23
N ASP A 236 1.04 -2.52 19.35
CA ASP A 236 0.54 -3.91 19.44
C ASP A 236 1.25 -4.88 18.49
N VAL A 237 2.58 -4.77 18.46
CA VAL A 237 3.46 -5.60 17.64
C VAL A 237 3.92 -6.84 18.40
N LEU A 238 4.02 -7.94 17.66
CA LEU A 238 4.68 -9.16 18.07
C LEU A 238 6.02 -9.24 17.34
N ILE A 239 7.12 -9.27 18.10
CA ILE A 239 8.45 -9.55 17.55
C ILE A 239 8.80 -10.98 17.90
N GLU A 240 9.06 -11.80 16.88
CA GLU A 240 9.28 -13.24 17.02
C GLU A 240 8.17 -13.86 17.89
N GLY A 241 6.92 -13.43 17.66
CA GLY A 241 5.68 -13.78 18.38
C GLY A 241 5.56 -13.41 19.85
N GLU A 242 6.49 -12.64 20.42
CA GLU A 242 6.34 -12.03 21.74
C GLU A 242 5.83 -10.60 21.61
N LYS A 243 4.86 -10.21 22.45
CA LYS A 243 4.42 -8.82 22.51
C LYS A 243 5.55 -7.97 23.09
N LYS A 244 5.96 -6.95 22.35
CA LYS A 244 7.00 -5.99 22.77
C LYS A 244 6.40 -4.59 22.88
N ASP A 245 6.97 -3.77 23.77
CA ASP A 245 6.67 -2.35 23.79
C ASP A 245 7.22 -1.65 22.54
N LYS A 246 6.72 -0.45 22.22
CA LYS A 246 7.14 0.32 21.04
C LYS A 246 8.65 0.50 20.99
N ARG A 247 9.30 0.78 22.12
CA ARG A 247 10.75 1.00 22.18
C ARG A 247 11.50 -0.29 21.88
N GLU A 248 11.19 -1.37 22.58
CA GLU A 248 11.83 -2.68 22.38
C GLU A 248 11.64 -3.20 20.95
N ALA A 249 10.44 -3.02 20.38
CA ALA A 249 10.16 -3.41 19.01
C ALA A 249 10.98 -2.59 18.00
N SER A 250 11.12 -1.28 18.24
CA SER A 250 11.96 -0.40 17.42
C SER A 250 13.42 -0.84 17.48
N GLU A 251 13.96 -1.09 18.68
CA GLU A 251 15.35 -1.57 18.86
C GLU A 251 15.57 -2.91 18.18
N ALA A 252 14.65 -3.86 18.32
CA ALA A 252 14.71 -5.16 17.65
C ALA A 252 14.72 -5.02 16.12
N LEU A 253 13.87 -4.14 15.57
CA LEU A 253 13.85 -3.86 14.14
C LEU A 253 15.16 -3.21 13.68
N TYR A 254 15.68 -2.20 14.37
CA TYR A 254 16.96 -1.59 14.00
C TYR A 254 18.14 -2.57 14.09
N LYS A 255 18.14 -3.45 15.11
CA LYS A 255 19.11 -4.54 15.25
C LYS A 255 19.04 -5.48 14.05
N LEU A 256 17.84 -5.85 13.61
CA LEU A 256 17.63 -6.68 12.43
C LEU A 256 18.25 -6.05 11.16
N PHE A 257 18.10 -4.75 10.94
CA PHE A 257 18.67 -4.05 9.78
C PHE A 257 20.14 -3.62 9.97
N GLY A 258 20.80 -4.03 11.06
CA GLY A 258 22.21 -3.72 11.34
C GLY A 258 22.51 -2.23 11.54
N LYS A 259 21.49 -1.41 11.83
CA LYS A 259 21.66 0.02 12.12
C LYS A 259 21.70 0.21 13.63
N ARG A 260 22.75 0.88 14.15
CA ARG A 260 22.72 1.35 15.54
C ARG A 260 21.67 2.45 15.64
N VAL A 261 20.74 2.31 16.59
CA VAL A 261 19.79 3.36 16.91
C VAL A 261 20.57 4.49 17.56
N LYS A 262 20.74 5.61 16.85
CA LYS A 262 21.06 6.87 17.52
C LYS A 262 19.73 7.47 17.95
N TRP A 263 19.34 7.17 19.18
CA TRP A 263 18.23 7.86 19.81
C TRP A 263 18.66 9.32 20.04
N VAL A 264 18.17 10.23 19.20
CA VAL A 264 18.20 11.66 19.54
C VAL A 264 16.91 11.88 20.32
N PHE A 265 16.95 11.59 21.62
CA PHE A 265 15.94 12.09 22.53
C PHE A 265 16.17 13.59 22.62
N ASN A 266 15.34 14.37 21.94
CA ASN A 266 15.10 15.73 22.41
C ASN A 266 14.28 15.55 23.68
N ASP A 267 14.97 15.48 24.81
CA ASP A 267 14.34 15.67 26.12
C ASP A 267 13.79 17.10 26.12
N ALA A 268 12.53 17.23 25.71
CA ALA A 268 11.80 18.47 25.83
C ALA A 268 11.52 18.68 27.32
N GLN A 269 12.21 19.68 27.89
CA GLN A 269 11.86 20.33 29.16
C GLN A 269 10.44 20.88 29.12
#